data_AF-A0A7X6VJV8-F1
#
_entry.id   AF-A0A7X6VJV8-F1
#
_cell.length_a   1.000
_cell.length_b   1.000
_cell.length_c   1.000
_cell.angle_alpha   90.00
_cell.angle_beta   90.00
_cell.angle_gamma   90.00
#
_symmetry.space_group_name_H-M   'P 1'
#
loop_
_entity.id
_entity.type
_entity.pdbx_description
1 polymer ?
#
loop_
_entity_poly.entity_id
_entity_poly.type
_entity_poly.pdbx_seq_one_letter_code
_entity_poly.pdbx_strand_id
1 'polypeptide(L)'
;MLSIIRGGPRTLLLRGRKEELIKILSERILLEEHTLAEALDVAVEGQTILVVSSGRKRGRGLWIADAPSEEILAFLISGKGKEHVDSAALLPRLLFFRIFGDKERVFQQMAEDYDVSRGTLRHIIRSPRRESIAVCFTQKALNQPITMEDLFDDVLYIKNTGYEELFASLQNKALWYFSEGLENRQWNEMEIRITDSWGCFRQQYERLRLTLEALEVGMILGEGWGKDFAHILMPIRIYKIRLFTFLSPRDVKEILI
;
A
#
# COMPACT_ATOMS: atom_id res chain seq x y z
N MET A 1 -9.89 -4.26 8.73
CA MET A 1 -10.57 -4.74 7.49
C MET A 1 -9.50 -5.01 6.46
N LEU A 2 -9.70 -6.00 5.57
CA LEU A 2 -8.71 -6.34 4.55
C LEU A 2 -8.52 -5.20 3.54
N SER A 3 -7.31 -4.63 3.48
CA SER A 3 -6.95 -3.62 2.49
C SER A 3 -6.19 -4.29 1.35
N ILE A 4 -6.74 -4.21 0.14
CA ILE A 4 -6.13 -4.81 -1.07
C ILE A 4 -5.44 -3.75 -1.93
N ILE A 5 -5.89 -2.50 -1.88
CA ILE A 5 -5.30 -1.39 -2.61
C ILE A 5 -5.05 -0.20 -1.67
N ARG A 6 -3.93 0.50 -1.88
CA ARG A 6 -3.57 1.73 -1.16
C ARG A 6 -2.82 2.70 -2.07
N GLY A 7 -3.06 4.00 -1.89
CA GLY A 7 -2.30 5.05 -2.56
C GLY A 7 -0.87 5.16 -2.01
N GLY A 8 0.11 5.30 -2.90
CA GLY A 8 1.49 5.58 -2.50
C GLY A 8 1.82 7.07 -2.47
N PRO A 9 3.04 7.42 -2.01
CA PRO A 9 3.50 8.80 -1.97
C PRO A 9 3.57 9.40 -3.38
N ARG A 10 3.38 10.71 -3.46
CA ARG A 10 3.54 11.44 -4.72
C ARG A 10 5.02 11.62 -5.01
N THR A 11 5.40 11.65 -6.28
CA THR A 11 6.80 11.88 -6.66
C THR A 11 6.89 13.06 -7.62
N LEU A 12 7.71 14.05 -7.25
CA LEU A 12 7.91 15.27 -8.01
C LEU A 12 9.38 15.39 -8.43
N LEU A 13 9.62 15.56 -9.73
CA LEU A 13 10.95 15.83 -10.30
C LEU A 13 11.10 17.33 -10.57
N LEU A 14 12.06 17.95 -9.89
CA LEU A 14 12.51 19.31 -10.16
C LEU A 14 13.89 19.29 -10.82
N ARG A 15 14.04 20.07 -11.89
CA ARG A 15 15.33 20.36 -12.51
C ARG A 15 15.61 21.85 -12.38
N GLY A 16 16.85 22.18 -12.04
CA GLY A 16 17.24 23.57 -11.80
C GLY A 16 18.47 23.66 -10.90
N ARG A 17 18.63 24.77 -10.19
CA ARG A 17 19.76 24.97 -9.24
C ARG A 17 19.46 24.27 -7.92
N LYS A 18 19.94 23.02 -7.75
CA LYS A 18 19.65 22.17 -6.56
C LYS A 18 19.82 22.93 -5.25
N GLU A 19 20.97 23.55 -5.01
CA GLU A 19 21.30 24.16 -3.72
C GLU A 19 20.35 25.31 -3.38
N GLU A 20 19.99 26.14 -4.38
CA GLU A 20 19.05 27.24 -4.18
C GLU A 20 17.62 26.75 -3.99
N LEU A 21 17.20 25.72 -4.74
CA LEU A 21 15.87 25.13 -4.60
C LEU A 21 15.66 24.51 -3.23
N ILE A 22 16.63 23.73 -2.73
CA ILE A 22 16.56 23.12 -1.40
C ILE A 22 16.53 24.20 -0.33
N LYS A 23 17.36 25.24 -0.45
CA LYS A 23 17.35 26.37 0.48
C LYS A 23 15.97 27.03 0.55
N ILE A 24 15.39 27.39 -0.60
CA ILE A 24 14.07 28.06 -0.67
C ILE A 24 12.96 27.15 -0.11
N LEU A 25 12.98 25.86 -0.45
CA LEU A 25 11.97 24.91 0.03
C LEU A 25 12.10 24.67 1.54
N SER A 26 13.32 24.62 2.08
CA SER A 26 13.57 24.43 3.52
C SER A 26 13.11 25.61 4.40
N GLU A 27 12.81 26.78 3.82
CA GLU A 27 12.27 27.92 4.56
C GLU A 27 10.83 27.69 5.06
N ARG A 28 10.09 26.79 4.41
CA ARG A 28 8.67 26.52 4.71
C ARG A 28 8.34 25.05 4.90
N ILE A 29 9.10 24.15 4.29
CA ILE A 29 8.79 22.73 4.24
C ILE A 29 9.95 21.97 4.89
N LEU A 30 9.63 21.04 5.79
CA LEU A 30 10.63 20.13 6.33
C LEU A 30 11.13 19.22 5.20
N LEU A 31 12.44 19.24 4.97
CA LEU A 31 13.11 18.42 3.97
C LEU A 31 14.16 17.55 4.65
N GLU A 32 14.07 16.26 4.39
CA GLU A 32 15.08 15.29 4.82
C GLU A 32 15.69 14.63 3.60
N GLU A 33 17.03 14.60 3.51
CA GLU A 33 17.73 13.95 2.40
C GLU A 33 17.79 12.44 2.65
N HIS A 34 17.37 11.67 1.64
CA HIS A 34 17.24 10.22 1.71
C HIS A 34 17.75 9.57 0.43
N THR A 35 18.12 8.30 0.50
CA THR A 35 18.26 7.47 -0.70
C THR A 35 16.89 7.10 -1.27
N LEU A 36 16.85 6.56 -2.50
CA LEU A 36 15.59 6.10 -3.09
C LEU A 36 14.92 5.00 -2.25
N ALA A 37 15.70 4.09 -1.69
CA ALA A 37 15.16 3.00 -0.89
C ALA A 37 14.54 3.56 0.40
N GLU A 38 15.33 4.33 1.16
CA GLU A 38 14.88 4.95 2.42
C GLU A 38 13.64 5.83 2.22
N ALA A 39 13.60 6.62 1.14
CA ALA A 39 12.45 7.47 0.91
C ALA A 39 11.18 6.71 0.55
N LEU A 40 11.28 5.56 -0.12
CA LEU A 40 10.11 4.72 -0.40
C LEU A 40 9.66 3.96 0.86
N ASP A 41 10.59 3.63 1.75
CA ASP A 41 10.30 2.95 3.02
C ASP A 41 9.61 3.88 4.03
N VAL A 42 9.98 5.17 4.03
CA VAL A 42 9.52 6.15 5.02
C VAL A 42 8.33 6.97 4.53
N ALA A 43 8.24 7.28 3.23
CA ALA A 43 7.23 8.19 2.73
C ALA A 43 5.81 7.61 2.84
N VAL A 44 4.94 8.36 3.51
CA VAL A 44 3.53 8.00 3.69
C VAL A 44 2.62 8.71 2.68
N GLU A 45 1.35 8.31 2.68
CA GLU A 45 0.32 8.95 1.89
C GLU A 45 0.14 10.42 2.32
N GLY A 46 0.14 11.34 1.35
CA GLY A 46 0.10 12.79 1.59
C GLY A 46 1.46 13.49 1.52
N GLN A 47 2.56 12.74 1.68
CA GLN A 47 3.92 13.27 1.50
C GLN A 47 4.37 13.18 0.03
N THR A 48 5.41 13.96 -0.29
CA THR A 48 5.98 13.99 -1.64
C THR A 48 7.46 13.62 -1.61
N ILE A 49 7.82 12.60 -2.39
CA ILE A 49 9.20 12.28 -2.72
C ILE A 49 9.67 13.29 -3.77
N LEU A 50 10.58 14.17 -3.36
CA LEU A 50 11.15 15.22 -4.18
C LEU A 50 12.48 14.77 -4.78
N VAL A 51 12.56 14.68 -6.10
CA VAL A 51 13.79 14.42 -6.83
C VAL A 51 14.30 15.72 -7.40
N VAL A 52 15.44 16.24 -6.93
CA VAL A 52 16.03 17.48 -7.47
C VAL A 52 17.33 17.16 -8.22
N SER A 53 17.46 17.69 -9.44
CA SER A 53 18.58 17.40 -10.34
C SER A 53 19.14 18.68 -10.97
N SER A 54 20.45 18.93 -10.80
CA SER A 54 21.19 20.04 -11.45
C SER A 54 21.60 19.71 -12.89
N GLY A 55 20.63 19.39 -13.76
CA GLY A 55 20.84 19.05 -15.17
C GLY A 55 20.86 17.54 -15.48
N ARG A 56 21.19 17.16 -16.73
CA ARG A 56 20.91 15.82 -17.30
C ARG A 56 21.62 14.63 -16.62
N LYS A 57 22.75 14.81 -15.92
CA LYS A 57 23.58 13.68 -15.42
C LYS A 57 24.34 13.87 -14.09
N ARG A 58 24.39 15.04 -13.44
CA ARG A 58 25.15 15.23 -12.18
C ARG A 58 24.24 15.66 -11.03
N GLY A 59 24.45 15.02 -9.86
CA GLY A 59 23.95 15.49 -8.56
C GLY A 59 22.45 15.37 -8.33
N ARG A 60 21.82 14.22 -8.62
CA ARG A 60 20.45 13.98 -8.13
C ARG A 60 20.49 13.79 -6.62
N GLY A 61 19.78 14.63 -5.90
CA GLY A 61 19.39 14.32 -4.52
C GLY A 61 17.92 13.93 -4.47
N LEU A 62 17.56 13.28 -3.38
CA LEU A 62 16.20 12.87 -3.14
C LEU A 62 15.85 13.27 -1.71
N TRP A 63 14.70 13.92 -1.57
CA TRP A 63 14.20 14.41 -0.28
C TRP A 63 12.79 13.95 -0.08
N ILE A 64 12.40 13.75 1.18
CA ILE A 64 11.00 13.67 1.55
C ILE A 64 10.57 15.08 1.97
N ALA A 65 9.49 15.54 1.34
CA ALA A 65 8.82 16.78 1.70
C ALA A 65 7.52 16.44 2.42
N ASP A 66 7.35 17.00 3.61
CA ASP A 66 6.11 16.89 4.40
C ASP A 66 5.02 17.83 3.88
N ALA A 67 4.74 17.75 2.57
CA ALA A 67 3.74 18.53 1.86
C ALA A 67 3.31 17.83 0.57
N PRO A 68 2.05 18.02 0.12
CA PRO A 68 1.60 17.53 -1.17
C PRO A 68 2.28 18.28 -2.32
N SER A 69 2.45 17.60 -3.47
CA SER A 69 3.16 18.13 -4.63
C SER A 69 2.63 19.47 -5.14
N GLU A 70 1.33 19.70 -5.00
CA GLU A 70 0.60 20.89 -5.44
C GLU A 70 0.96 22.10 -4.59
N GLU A 71 1.14 21.90 -3.28
CA GLU A 71 1.58 22.95 -2.38
C GLU A 71 3.03 23.34 -2.67
N ILE A 72 3.89 22.35 -2.90
CA ILE A 72 5.29 22.56 -3.31
C ILE A 72 5.34 23.37 -4.60
N LEU A 73 4.56 22.97 -5.62
CA LEU A 73 4.50 23.67 -6.90
C LEU A 73 3.91 25.07 -6.76
N ALA A 74 2.82 25.25 -6.00
CA ALA A 74 2.22 26.55 -5.76
C ALA A 74 3.19 27.51 -5.07
N PHE A 75 3.96 27.02 -4.09
CA PHE A 75 5.00 27.78 -3.42
C PHE A 75 6.12 28.21 -4.38
N LEU A 76 6.62 27.28 -5.22
CA LEU A 76 7.67 27.58 -6.19
C LEU A 76 7.23 28.59 -7.26
N ILE A 77 5.98 28.48 -7.75
CA ILE A 77 5.42 29.36 -8.79
C ILE A 77 5.10 30.75 -8.24
N SER A 78 4.57 30.82 -7.02
CA SER A 78 4.12 32.08 -6.40
C SER A 78 5.24 32.84 -5.70
N GLY A 79 6.37 32.18 -5.44
CA GLY A 79 7.52 32.73 -4.71
C GLY A 79 8.74 32.98 -5.59
N LYS A 80 9.90 33.08 -4.93
CA LYS A 80 11.21 33.29 -5.58
C LYS A 80 11.77 32.02 -6.26
N GLY A 81 11.11 30.87 -6.07
CA GLY A 81 11.58 29.58 -6.59
C GLY A 81 11.60 29.48 -8.12
N LYS A 82 10.73 30.23 -8.82
CA LYS A 82 10.58 30.18 -10.28
C LYS A 82 11.88 30.42 -11.04
N GLU A 83 12.73 31.32 -10.57
CA GLU A 83 14.00 31.67 -11.24
C GLU A 83 15.05 30.55 -11.15
N HIS A 84 14.85 29.59 -10.24
CA HIS A 84 15.76 28.49 -9.98
C HIS A 84 15.25 27.14 -10.51
N VAL A 85 14.03 27.08 -11.06
CA VAL A 85 13.43 25.89 -11.67
C VAL A 85 13.50 25.98 -13.20
N ASP A 86 14.26 25.07 -13.82
CA ASP A 86 14.29 24.91 -15.27
C ASP A 86 13.06 24.13 -15.76
N SER A 87 12.66 23.09 -15.01
CA SER A 87 11.48 22.29 -15.33
C SER A 87 10.99 21.53 -14.11
N ALA A 88 9.67 21.40 -13.97
CA ALA A 88 9.03 20.50 -13.03
C ALA A 88 8.25 19.42 -13.77
N ALA A 89 8.23 18.21 -13.24
CA ALA A 89 7.45 17.10 -13.78
C ALA A 89 6.94 16.21 -12.66
N LEU A 90 5.65 15.88 -12.69
CA LEU A 90 5.10 14.81 -11.88
C LEU A 90 5.59 13.47 -12.43
N LEU A 91 6.12 12.64 -11.55
CA LEU A 91 6.50 11.26 -11.87
C LEU A 91 5.28 10.34 -11.69
N PRO A 92 5.32 9.11 -12.26
CA PRO A 92 4.24 8.14 -12.10
C PRO A 92 3.76 8.03 -10.66
N ARG A 93 2.44 8.16 -10.44
CA ARG A 93 1.86 7.93 -9.13
C ARG A 93 2.00 6.46 -8.77
N LEU A 94 2.25 6.18 -7.50
CA LEU A 94 2.38 4.84 -6.96
C LEU A 94 1.01 4.35 -6.45
N LEU A 95 0.69 3.11 -6.75
CA LEU A 95 -0.38 2.34 -6.14
C LEU A 95 0.21 1.05 -5.58
N PHE A 96 -0.12 0.73 -4.34
CA PHE A 96 0.22 -0.55 -3.75
C PHE A 96 -0.97 -1.49 -3.86
N PHE A 97 -0.72 -2.69 -4.35
CA PHE A 97 -1.72 -3.73 -4.52
C PHE A 97 -1.26 -4.99 -3.80
N ARG A 98 -2.06 -5.47 -2.85
CA ARG A 98 -1.77 -6.69 -2.12
C ARG A 98 -2.17 -7.89 -2.96
N ILE A 99 -1.30 -8.87 -3.08
CA ILE A 99 -1.57 -10.15 -3.74
C ILE A 99 -1.13 -11.30 -2.84
N PHE A 100 -1.75 -12.45 -3.01
CA PHE A 100 -1.38 -13.67 -2.33
C PHE A 100 -1.44 -14.83 -3.34
N GLY A 101 -0.45 -15.72 -3.31
CA GLY A 101 -0.32 -16.81 -4.28
C GLY A 101 0.30 -16.39 -5.62
N ASP A 102 -0.33 -16.78 -6.73
CA ASP A 102 0.20 -16.68 -8.10
C ASP A 102 0.08 -15.25 -8.67
N LYS A 103 1.19 -14.51 -8.62
CA LYS A 103 1.29 -13.14 -9.15
C LYS A 103 1.04 -13.05 -10.66
N GLU A 104 1.41 -14.08 -11.43
CA GLU A 104 1.35 -14.00 -12.90
C GLU A 104 -0.09 -14.03 -13.40
N ARG A 105 -0.95 -14.79 -12.72
CA ARG A 105 -2.39 -14.78 -13.00
C ARG A 105 -3.00 -13.41 -12.78
N VAL A 106 -2.68 -12.77 -11.66
CA VAL A 106 -3.17 -11.41 -11.36
C VAL A 106 -2.69 -10.43 -12.42
N PHE A 107 -1.41 -10.53 -12.83
CA PHE A 107 -0.87 -9.66 -13.88
C PHE A 107 -1.54 -9.88 -15.22
N GLN A 108 -1.82 -11.13 -15.59
CA GLN A 108 -2.53 -11.43 -16.83
C GLN A 108 -3.94 -10.84 -16.82
N GLN A 109 -4.68 -11.00 -15.73
CA GLN A 109 -6.04 -10.43 -15.60
C GLN A 109 -6.02 -8.89 -15.66
N MET A 110 -5.06 -8.24 -14.99
CA MET A 110 -4.89 -6.79 -15.12
C MET A 110 -4.48 -6.35 -16.52
N ALA A 111 -3.71 -7.17 -17.25
CA ALA A 111 -3.32 -6.90 -18.63
C ALA A 111 -4.46 -7.06 -19.65
N GLU A 112 -5.46 -7.88 -19.32
CA GLU A 112 -6.70 -8.01 -20.10
C GLU A 112 -7.61 -6.79 -19.91
N ASP A 113 -7.59 -6.19 -18.71
CA ASP A 113 -8.45 -5.07 -18.35
C ASP A 113 -7.86 -3.68 -18.69
N TYR A 114 -6.53 -3.55 -18.74
CA TYR A 114 -5.86 -2.25 -18.89
C TYR A 114 -4.68 -2.29 -19.88
N ASP A 115 -4.32 -1.15 -20.46
CA ASP A 115 -3.07 -0.99 -21.23
C ASP A 115 -1.87 -0.96 -20.28
N VAL A 116 -1.30 -2.15 -20.05
CA VAL A 116 -0.21 -2.34 -19.11
C VAL A 116 1.13 -2.52 -19.80
N SER A 117 2.19 -2.12 -19.09
CA SER A 117 3.55 -2.44 -19.46
C SER A 117 4.36 -2.85 -18.24
N ARG A 118 5.01 -4.01 -18.30
CA ARG A 118 5.84 -4.50 -17.20
C ARG A 118 7.13 -3.68 -17.07
N GLY A 119 7.65 -3.59 -15.86
CA GLY A 119 8.91 -2.92 -15.55
C GLY A 119 9.31 -3.12 -14.09
N THR A 120 10.20 -2.27 -13.60
CA THR A 120 10.69 -2.28 -12.22
C THR A 120 10.47 -0.92 -11.58
N LEU A 121 10.41 -0.87 -10.26
CA LEU A 121 10.22 0.39 -9.54
C LEU A 121 11.37 1.38 -9.77
N ARG A 122 12.60 0.85 -9.93
CA ARG A 122 13.81 1.67 -10.21
C ARG A 122 13.70 2.46 -11.51
N HIS A 123 12.80 2.08 -12.42
CA HIS A 123 12.57 2.81 -13.66
C HIS A 123 11.81 4.12 -13.49
N ILE A 124 11.05 4.32 -12.40
CA ILE A 124 10.25 5.54 -12.15
C ILE A 124 11.10 6.80 -12.22
N ILE A 125 12.30 6.77 -11.63
CA ILE A 125 13.22 7.92 -11.58
C ILE A 125 14.19 7.94 -12.77
N ARG A 126 14.53 6.76 -13.32
CA ARG A 126 15.56 6.64 -14.38
C ARG A 126 15.01 6.94 -15.76
N SER A 127 13.82 6.45 -16.08
CA SER A 127 13.17 6.62 -17.38
C SER A 127 11.68 6.87 -17.13
N PRO A 128 11.30 8.11 -16.79
CA PRO A 128 9.94 8.40 -16.39
C PRO A 128 8.99 8.18 -17.56
N ARG A 129 8.14 7.16 -17.45
CA ARG A 129 7.02 6.92 -18.35
C ARG A 129 5.93 7.94 -18.00
N ARG A 130 5.96 9.08 -18.67
CA ARG A 130 4.97 10.15 -18.47
C ARG A 130 3.56 9.57 -18.65
N GLU A 131 2.61 10.06 -17.85
CA GLU A 131 1.19 9.68 -17.93
C GLU A 131 0.92 8.20 -17.68
N SER A 132 1.77 7.56 -16.85
CA SER A 132 1.52 6.21 -16.35
C SER A 132 1.40 6.20 -14.83
N ILE A 133 0.69 5.20 -14.32
CA ILE A 133 0.54 4.91 -12.91
C ILE A 133 1.25 3.59 -12.66
N ALA A 134 2.13 3.56 -11.66
CA ALA A 134 2.88 2.38 -11.28
C ALA A 134 2.10 1.62 -10.20
N VAL A 135 1.66 0.41 -10.54
CA VAL A 135 1.08 -0.55 -9.60
C VAL A 135 2.18 -1.47 -9.11
N CYS A 136 2.51 -1.33 -7.83
CA CYS A 136 3.50 -2.10 -7.10
C CYS A 136 2.78 -3.18 -6.30
N PHE A 137 3.38 -4.36 -6.20
CA PHE A 137 2.73 -5.51 -5.57
C PHE A 137 3.44 -5.90 -4.28
N THR A 138 2.70 -6.41 -3.31
CA THR A 138 3.25 -6.96 -2.05
C THR A 138 2.35 -8.06 -1.49
N GLN A 139 2.89 -8.89 -0.60
CA GLN A 139 2.10 -9.80 0.23
C GLN A 139 1.74 -9.19 1.59
N LYS A 140 2.45 -8.13 2.00
CA LYS A 140 2.30 -7.48 3.31
C LYS A 140 0.97 -6.76 3.42
N ALA A 141 0.45 -6.68 4.64
CA ALA A 141 -0.75 -5.91 4.96
C ALA A 141 -0.53 -4.42 4.64
N LEU A 142 -1.51 -3.77 4.01
CA LEU A 142 -1.33 -2.41 3.50
C LEU A 142 -1.60 -1.34 4.56
N ASN A 143 -2.18 -1.72 5.70
CA ASN A 143 -2.35 -0.87 6.89
C ASN A 143 -1.04 -0.66 7.68
N GLN A 144 0.07 -1.26 7.25
CA GLN A 144 1.40 -1.08 7.83
C GLN A 144 2.33 -0.31 6.87
N PRO A 145 3.45 0.23 7.34
CA PRO A 145 4.52 0.70 6.46
C PRO A 145 5.03 -0.44 5.56
N ILE A 146 5.20 -0.14 4.27
CA ILE A 146 5.67 -1.08 3.25
C ILE A 146 7.08 -0.63 2.86
N THR A 147 8.06 -1.49 3.06
CA THR A 147 9.43 -1.22 2.61
C THR A 147 9.65 -1.77 1.20
N MET A 148 10.74 -1.33 0.58
CA MET A 148 11.20 -1.80 -0.72
C MET A 148 11.46 -3.30 -0.75
N GLU A 149 11.87 -3.89 0.37
CA GLU A 149 12.11 -5.33 0.50
C GLU A 149 10.80 -6.13 0.56
N ASP A 150 9.70 -5.49 1.01
CA ASP A 150 8.37 -6.09 1.06
C ASP A 150 7.69 -6.11 -0.33
N LEU A 151 8.23 -5.38 -1.31
CA LEU A 151 7.67 -5.24 -2.65
C LEU A 151 8.22 -6.31 -3.59
N PHE A 152 7.36 -6.78 -4.50
CA PHE A 152 7.84 -7.54 -5.66
C PHE A 152 8.61 -6.63 -6.62
N ASP A 153 9.63 -7.20 -7.27
CA ASP A 153 10.45 -6.48 -8.26
C ASP A 153 9.63 -6.01 -9.49
N ASP A 154 8.60 -6.79 -9.85
CA ASP A 154 7.74 -6.51 -10.98
C ASP A 154 6.72 -5.40 -10.65
N VAL A 155 6.67 -4.41 -11.53
CA VAL A 155 5.73 -3.30 -11.48
C VAL A 155 4.92 -3.25 -12.77
N LEU A 156 3.61 -3.06 -12.67
CA LEU A 156 2.76 -2.79 -13.82
C LEU A 156 2.57 -1.29 -14.00
N TYR A 157 3.01 -0.77 -15.15
CA TYR A 157 2.76 0.61 -15.54
C TYR A 157 1.50 0.67 -16.40
N ILE A 158 0.43 1.22 -15.84
CA ILE A 158 -0.86 1.39 -16.50
C ILE A 158 -0.86 2.75 -17.20
N LYS A 159 -1.27 2.77 -18.47
CA LYS A 159 -1.28 3.95 -19.33
C LYS A 159 -2.72 4.35 -19.68
N ASN A 160 -2.87 5.57 -20.20
CA ASN A 160 -4.13 6.05 -20.79
C ASN A 160 -5.33 6.03 -19.82
N THR A 161 -5.08 6.09 -18.51
CA THR A 161 -6.12 6.11 -17.47
C THR A 161 -5.75 7.12 -16.38
N GLY A 162 -6.73 7.89 -15.92
CA GLY A 162 -6.53 8.82 -14.81
C GLY A 162 -6.31 8.10 -13.48
N TYR A 163 -5.58 8.69 -12.54
CA TYR A 163 -5.32 8.04 -11.25
C TYR A 163 -6.58 7.70 -10.47
N GLU A 164 -7.51 8.66 -10.34
CA GLU A 164 -8.73 8.44 -9.57
C GLU A 164 -9.65 7.40 -10.22
N GLU A 165 -9.70 7.39 -11.55
CA GLU A 165 -10.44 6.38 -12.33
C GLU A 165 -9.85 4.99 -12.15
N LEU A 166 -8.52 4.87 -12.27
CA LEU A 166 -7.83 3.60 -12.05
C LEU A 166 -8.01 3.12 -10.62
N PHE A 167 -7.83 4.00 -9.64
CA PHE A 167 -7.96 3.65 -8.22
C PHE A 167 -9.36 3.13 -7.91
N ALA A 168 -10.41 3.83 -8.35
CA ALA A 168 -11.79 3.39 -8.17
C ALA A 168 -12.07 2.06 -8.89
N SER A 169 -11.58 1.91 -10.13
CA SER A 169 -11.73 0.69 -10.92
C SER A 169 -11.07 -0.52 -10.25
N LEU A 170 -9.82 -0.36 -9.82
CA LEU A 170 -9.08 -1.39 -9.09
C LEU A 170 -9.72 -1.69 -7.74
N GLN A 171 -10.21 -0.69 -7.01
CA GLN A 171 -10.90 -0.90 -5.73
C GLN A 171 -12.17 -1.76 -5.91
N ASN A 172 -12.95 -1.50 -6.95
CA ASN A 172 -14.15 -2.28 -7.26
C ASN A 172 -13.83 -3.74 -7.64
N LYS A 173 -12.71 -3.96 -8.33
CA LYS A 173 -12.24 -5.29 -8.75
C LYS A 173 -11.25 -5.94 -7.77
N ALA A 174 -10.95 -5.29 -6.65
CA ALA A 174 -9.80 -5.64 -5.81
C ALA A 174 -9.91 -7.06 -5.27
N LEU A 175 -11.07 -7.41 -4.70
CA LEU A 175 -11.31 -8.76 -4.16
C LEU A 175 -11.24 -9.83 -5.24
N TRP A 176 -11.68 -9.51 -6.46
CA TRP A 176 -11.63 -10.44 -7.59
C TRP A 176 -10.19 -10.73 -8.01
N TYR A 177 -9.38 -9.69 -8.28
CA TYR A 177 -7.96 -9.87 -8.60
C TYR A 177 -7.19 -10.59 -7.47
N PHE A 178 -7.47 -10.24 -6.21
CA PHE A 178 -6.86 -10.90 -5.07
C PHE A 178 -7.20 -12.40 -5.06
N SER A 179 -8.46 -12.75 -5.33
CA SER A 179 -8.93 -14.14 -5.39
C SER A 179 -8.32 -14.93 -6.55
N GLU A 180 -8.06 -14.27 -7.68
CA GLU A 180 -7.42 -14.89 -8.84
C GLU A 180 -5.98 -15.36 -8.55
N GLY A 181 -5.28 -14.69 -7.63
CA GLY A 181 -3.97 -15.09 -7.15
C GLY A 181 -4.00 -16.32 -6.23
N LEU A 182 -5.11 -16.56 -5.53
CA LEU A 182 -5.20 -17.64 -4.55
C LEU A 182 -5.07 -19.02 -5.19
N GLU A 183 -4.48 -19.96 -4.45
CA GLU A 183 -4.46 -21.36 -4.85
C GLU A 183 -5.91 -21.87 -4.97
N ASN A 184 -6.24 -22.44 -6.13
CA ASN A 184 -7.60 -22.87 -6.50
C ASN A 184 -8.69 -21.77 -6.44
N ARG A 185 -8.31 -20.47 -6.34
CA ARG A 185 -9.24 -19.33 -6.21
C ARG A 185 -10.21 -19.45 -5.02
N GLN A 186 -9.80 -20.15 -3.96
CA GLN A 186 -10.67 -20.43 -2.83
C GLN A 186 -10.27 -19.65 -1.59
N TRP A 187 -11.30 -19.21 -0.88
CA TRP A 187 -11.20 -18.64 0.45
C TRP A 187 -11.67 -19.67 1.47
N ASN A 188 -11.07 -19.62 2.65
CA ASN A 188 -11.46 -20.44 3.78
C ASN A 188 -12.50 -19.69 4.62
N GLU A 189 -13.60 -20.35 4.93
CA GLU A 189 -14.54 -19.92 5.96
C GLU A 189 -14.21 -20.65 7.27
N MET A 190 -13.99 -19.88 8.34
CA MET A 190 -13.58 -20.39 9.64
C MET A 190 -14.48 -19.83 10.74
N GLU A 191 -14.82 -20.67 11.71
CA GLU A 191 -15.46 -20.24 12.96
C GLU A 191 -14.43 -20.27 14.09
N ILE A 192 -14.05 -19.10 14.60
CA ILE A 192 -13.21 -18.99 15.79
C ILE A 192 -14.14 -18.92 17.01
N ARG A 193 -13.96 -19.87 17.93
CA ARG A 193 -14.72 -19.96 19.19
C ARG A 193 -13.83 -19.51 20.34
N ILE A 194 -14.27 -18.47 21.04
CA ILE A 194 -13.59 -17.95 22.22
C ILE A 194 -14.32 -18.49 23.45
N THR A 195 -13.58 -19.19 24.29
CA THR A 195 -14.01 -19.71 25.59
C THR A 195 -13.09 -19.12 26.65
N ASP A 196 -13.64 -18.62 27.75
CA ASP A 196 -12.84 -18.10 28.86
C ASP A 196 -13.41 -18.55 30.20
N SER A 197 -12.58 -19.29 30.96
CA SER A 197 -12.89 -19.77 32.30
C SER A 197 -12.79 -18.69 33.39
N TRP A 198 -12.09 -17.58 33.13
CA TRP A 198 -11.84 -16.51 34.11
C TRP A 198 -12.72 -15.27 33.92
N GLY A 199 -13.60 -15.27 32.91
CA GLY A 199 -14.56 -14.19 32.69
C GLY A 199 -13.97 -12.91 32.08
N CYS A 200 -12.70 -12.92 31.68
CA CYS A 200 -12.01 -11.87 30.90
C CYS A 200 -12.29 -11.96 29.39
N PHE A 201 -13.55 -12.27 29.04
CA PHE A 201 -13.97 -12.55 27.68
C PHE A 201 -13.65 -11.38 26.72
N ARG A 202 -13.99 -10.16 27.15
CA ARG A 202 -13.83 -8.96 26.33
C ARG A 202 -12.37 -8.75 25.97
N GLN A 203 -11.44 -8.96 26.90
CA GLN A 203 -10.02 -8.81 26.65
C GLN A 203 -9.53 -9.79 25.59
N GLN A 204 -9.98 -11.05 25.62
CA GLN A 204 -9.59 -12.04 24.61
C GLN A 204 -10.17 -11.71 23.23
N TYR A 205 -11.41 -11.26 23.18
CA TYR A 205 -12.04 -10.77 21.95
C TYR A 205 -11.29 -9.58 21.35
N GLU A 206 -11.01 -8.55 22.13
CA GLU A 206 -10.31 -7.35 21.65
C GLU A 206 -8.90 -7.69 21.16
N ARG A 207 -8.15 -8.54 21.90
CA ARG A 207 -6.82 -9.02 21.47
C ARG A 207 -6.89 -9.73 20.13
N LEU A 208 -7.81 -10.69 19.99
CA LEU A 208 -8.00 -11.43 18.75
C LEU A 208 -8.34 -10.49 17.60
N ARG A 209 -9.28 -9.57 17.82
CA ARG A 209 -9.71 -8.61 16.81
C ARG A 209 -8.56 -7.71 16.37
N LEU A 210 -7.80 -7.15 17.31
CA LEU A 210 -6.63 -6.33 17.03
C LEU A 210 -5.60 -7.10 16.20
N THR A 211 -5.31 -8.36 16.54
CA THR A 211 -4.38 -9.19 15.78
C THR A 211 -4.88 -9.45 14.35
N LEU A 212 -6.15 -9.84 14.19
CA LEU A 212 -6.73 -10.11 12.87
C LEU A 212 -6.78 -8.85 11.99
N GLU A 213 -7.07 -7.69 12.58
CA GLU A 213 -7.10 -6.40 11.89
C GLU A 213 -5.69 -5.91 11.54
N ALA A 214 -4.73 -6.00 12.46
CA ALA A 214 -3.36 -5.55 12.25
C ALA A 214 -2.65 -6.34 11.15
N LEU A 215 -2.88 -7.65 11.08
CA LEU A 215 -2.30 -8.53 10.06
C LEU A 215 -3.15 -8.62 8.79
N GLU A 216 -4.34 -8.01 8.80
CA GLU A 216 -5.32 -8.07 7.71
C GLU A 216 -5.52 -9.52 7.22
N VAL A 217 -5.82 -10.42 8.15
CA VAL A 217 -5.92 -11.88 7.91
C VAL A 217 -7.13 -12.22 7.05
N GLY A 218 -8.12 -11.34 6.96
CA GLY A 218 -9.32 -11.55 6.19
C GLY A 218 -10.45 -10.61 6.58
N MET A 219 -11.68 -11.08 6.44
CA MET A 219 -12.91 -10.34 6.71
C MET A 219 -13.74 -11.06 7.77
N ILE A 220 -14.19 -10.33 8.80
CA ILE A 220 -15.15 -10.85 9.76
C ILE A 220 -16.54 -10.72 9.16
N LEU A 221 -17.21 -11.84 8.90
CA LEU A 221 -18.55 -11.89 8.32
C LEU A 221 -19.65 -11.76 9.36
N GLY A 222 -19.36 -12.11 10.61
CA GLY A 222 -20.32 -12.01 11.71
C GLY A 222 -19.72 -12.45 13.03
N GLU A 223 -20.28 -11.91 14.10
CA GLU A 223 -19.87 -12.18 15.46
C GLU A 223 -21.08 -12.30 16.39
N GLY A 224 -20.97 -13.11 17.44
CA GLY A 224 -22.07 -13.23 18.40
C GLY A 224 -21.91 -14.31 19.45
N TRP A 225 -22.80 -14.27 20.42
CA TRP A 225 -22.88 -15.28 21.47
C TRP A 225 -23.48 -16.58 20.94
N GLY A 226 -22.89 -17.69 21.34
CA GLY A 226 -23.36 -19.04 21.05
C GLY A 226 -23.23 -19.95 22.25
N LYS A 227 -23.56 -21.22 22.02
CA LYS A 227 -23.34 -22.32 22.95
C LYS A 227 -22.45 -23.35 22.27
N ASP A 228 -21.53 -23.91 23.03
CA ASP A 228 -20.78 -25.12 22.68
C ASP A 228 -21.06 -26.21 23.70
N PHE A 229 -20.87 -27.47 23.32
CA PHE A 229 -21.12 -28.61 24.19
C PHE A 229 -19.82 -29.39 24.39
N ALA A 230 -19.08 -29.04 25.44
CA ALA A 230 -17.87 -29.79 25.82
C ALA A 230 -18.20 -31.24 26.23
N HIS A 231 -19.43 -31.47 26.71
CA HIS A 231 -20.01 -32.78 26.97
C HIS A 231 -21.53 -32.74 26.73
N ILE A 232 -22.15 -33.91 26.55
CA ILE A 232 -23.61 -34.04 26.39
C ILE A 232 -24.30 -33.30 27.55
N LEU A 233 -25.24 -32.40 27.19
CA LEU A 233 -26.05 -31.59 28.12
C LEU A 233 -25.30 -30.57 29.00
N MET A 234 -24.01 -30.29 28.74
CA MET A 234 -23.28 -29.22 29.43
C MET A 234 -22.94 -28.06 28.47
N PRO A 235 -23.88 -27.12 28.23
CA PRO A 235 -23.64 -26.00 27.35
C PRO A 235 -22.70 -24.98 28.01
N ILE A 236 -21.60 -24.69 27.34
CA ILE A 236 -20.69 -23.59 27.69
C ILE A 236 -21.02 -22.41 26.80
N ARG A 237 -21.11 -21.22 27.41
CA ARG A 237 -21.29 -19.98 26.66
C ARG A 237 -19.99 -19.65 25.93
N ILE A 238 -20.07 -19.49 24.62
CA ILE A 238 -18.95 -19.14 23.78
C ILE A 238 -19.28 -17.90 22.98
N TYR A 239 -18.26 -17.22 22.50
CA TYR A 239 -18.42 -16.21 21.47
C TYR A 239 -17.80 -16.69 20.18
N LYS A 240 -18.52 -16.47 19.10
CA LYS A 240 -18.18 -16.96 17.77
C LYS A 240 -17.83 -15.79 16.88
N ILE A 241 -16.76 -15.95 16.11
CA ILE A 241 -16.38 -15.06 15.03
C ILE A 241 -16.31 -15.89 13.77
N ARG A 242 -17.10 -15.52 12.75
CA ARG A 242 -17.02 -16.09 11.40
C ARG A 242 -16.01 -15.27 10.60
N LEU A 243 -14.88 -15.88 10.30
CA LEU A 243 -13.77 -15.30 9.56
C LEU A 243 -13.73 -15.88 8.15
N PHE A 244 -13.65 -15.01 7.15
CA PHE A 244 -13.39 -15.37 5.76
C PHE A 244 -11.97 -14.95 5.41
N THR A 245 -11.09 -15.90 5.12
CA THR A 245 -9.65 -15.68 5.04
C THR A 245 -9.02 -16.45 3.89
N PHE A 246 -7.93 -15.92 3.36
CA PHE A 246 -7.10 -16.58 2.34
C PHE A 246 -6.03 -17.49 2.97
N LEU A 247 -5.88 -17.47 4.30
CA LEU A 247 -4.93 -18.31 5.02
C LEU A 247 -5.52 -19.67 5.35
N SER A 248 -4.66 -20.68 5.50
CA SER A 248 -5.11 -21.99 5.95
C SER A 248 -5.50 -21.96 7.43
N PRO A 249 -6.33 -22.90 7.90
CA PRO A 249 -6.66 -22.99 9.33
C PRO A 249 -5.44 -23.13 10.24
N ARG A 250 -4.36 -23.74 9.74
CA ARG A 250 -3.10 -23.89 10.46
C ARG A 250 -2.41 -22.54 10.64
N ASP A 251 -2.27 -21.77 9.57
CA ASP A 251 -1.60 -20.46 9.61
C ASP A 251 -2.34 -19.49 10.54
N VAL A 252 -3.68 -19.50 10.46
CA VAL A 252 -4.52 -18.71 11.39
C VAL A 252 -4.29 -19.18 12.82
N LYS A 253 -4.17 -20.48 13.08
CA LYS A 253 -3.90 -20.98 14.44
C LYS A 253 -2.52 -20.54 14.95
N GLU A 254 -1.50 -20.53 14.10
CA GLU A 254 -0.14 -20.09 14.44
C GLU A 254 -0.09 -18.59 14.79
N ILE A 255 -0.90 -17.76 14.14
CA ILE A 255 -1.03 -16.32 14.46
C ILE A 255 -1.65 -16.07 15.86
N LEU A 256 -2.46 -17.01 16.34
CA LEU A 256 -3.27 -16.85 17.56
C LEU A 256 -2.67 -17.49 18.82
N ILE A 257 -1.50 -18.12 18.71
CA ILE A 257 -0.75 -18.74 19.82
C ILE A 257 0.36 -17.78 20.27
#